data_AF-A0A929YQQ3-F1
#
_entry.id   AF-A0A929YQQ3-F1
#
_cell.length_a   1.000
_cell.length_b   1.000
_cell.length_c   1.000
_cell.angle_alpha   90.00
_cell.angle_beta   90.00
_cell.angle_gamma   90.00
#
_symmetry.space_group_name_H-M   'P 1'
#
loop_
_entity.id
_entity.type
_entity.pdbx_description
1 polymer ?
#
loop_
_entity_poly.entity_id
_entity_poly.type
_entity_poly.pdbx_seq_one_letter_code
_entity_poly.pdbx_strand_id
1 'polypeptide(L)'
;MPKDSSIFKGLVKKYEPVIDTLKQASDAYGQSPEYLEVCYDFDEVSSRLREEFNKEYKTSLDAFILSLNKIFPADIAEVNVPKYCNLKGYKIPTVKKFQKNNNLRRDDADSEYMQLTLEAKRSVIDRIYKKDSTSSSVEFGVSRPEYDPVREKTHYLVELLTDFSMLKADELEAMLGGESDTRMERIEAFFNFKRDLAWAKVILGCADEMRDLDEELLARKYTEIVFEENCPNAQTLAKSVAEEKMKSILESELKVLSEKFRTYEAAGEIASRSLEEVAKKATKRRGSNKPKLTIEKGDSQPVEIGLKAGDAVILDSETFPWLKEDSIVDVLHVERSGDGTVVAVIDARTEEAKKVEHKMTGYENDEKKRDILPIIKDKLTMAAKCVATSEDKSVGLPIGLSNRLKELYPFIIYAWKEQTHNAKRVYVSKVSVEDMPDENETKKSLQEAGVTEMVLFLGACDKQNQESLVALFIDGDSRDAAKYGAGA
;
A
#
# COMPACT_ATOMS: atom_id res chain seq x y z
N MET A 1 59.81 41.33 46.60
CA MET A 1 58.80 40.60 45.79
C MET A 1 58.83 41.20 44.40
N PRO A 2 59.32 40.47 43.38
CA PRO A 2 59.53 41.07 42.07
C PRO A 2 58.17 41.43 41.44
N LYS A 3 58.09 42.60 40.80
CA LYS A 3 56.88 43.17 40.17
C LYS A 3 56.17 42.17 39.24
N ASP A 4 56.94 41.29 38.61
CA ASP A 4 56.46 40.27 37.68
C ASP A 4 55.55 39.22 38.35
N SER A 5 55.77 38.91 39.63
CA SER A 5 54.92 37.97 40.38
C SER A 5 53.53 38.57 40.69
N SER A 6 53.47 39.88 40.90
CA SER A 6 52.21 40.61 41.12
C SER A 6 51.40 40.71 39.82
N ILE A 7 52.06 41.01 38.71
CA ILE A 7 51.42 41.14 37.38
C ILE A 7 50.89 39.78 36.93
N PHE A 8 51.69 38.72 37.08
CA PHE A 8 51.27 37.35 36.78
C PHE A 8 50.02 36.92 37.56
N LYS A 9 49.98 37.17 38.88
CA LYS A 9 48.78 36.90 39.70
C LYS A 9 47.56 37.71 39.23
N GLY A 10 47.76 38.95 38.79
CA GLY A 10 46.72 39.80 38.22
C GLY A 10 46.15 39.24 36.92
N LEU A 11 47.01 38.75 36.02
CA LEU A 11 46.61 38.12 34.76
C LEU A 11 45.83 36.82 34.99
N VAL A 12 46.33 35.94 35.87
CA VAL A 12 45.64 34.69 36.22
C VAL A 12 44.25 34.97 36.80
N LYS A 13 44.14 35.93 37.72
CA LYS A 13 42.84 36.31 38.31
C LYS A 13 41.90 36.92 37.27
N LYS A 14 42.42 37.70 36.32
CA LYS A 14 41.63 38.24 35.20
C LYS A 14 41.15 37.13 34.25
N TYR A 15 41.87 36.03 34.17
CA TYR A 15 41.56 34.90 33.30
C TYR A 15 40.54 33.90 33.88
N GLU A 16 40.31 33.96 35.19
CA GLU A 16 39.34 33.12 35.91
C GLU A 16 37.96 32.99 35.21
N PRO A 17 37.34 34.07 34.67
CA PRO A 17 36.07 33.96 33.97
C PRO A 17 36.12 33.12 32.69
N VAL A 18 37.28 33.02 32.02
CA VAL A 18 37.45 32.15 30.84
C VAL A 18 37.37 30.70 31.28
N ILE A 19 38.10 30.34 32.35
CA ILE A 19 38.11 29.00 32.93
C ILE A 19 36.72 28.62 33.41
N ASP A 20 36.04 29.52 34.11
CA ASP A 20 34.68 29.26 34.61
C ASP A 20 33.67 29.08 33.46
N THR A 21 33.81 29.83 32.37
CA THR A 21 32.99 29.67 31.17
C THR A 21 33.23 28.31 30.50
N LEU A 22 34.48 27.86 30.40
CA LEU A 22 34.81 26.53 29.86
C LEU A 22 34.32 25.39 30.78
N LYS A 23 34.36 25.58 32.10
CA LYS A 23 33.75 24.64 33.05
C LYS A 23 32.23 24.56 32.85
N GLN A 24 31.56 25.71 32.72
CA GLN A 24 30.13 25.74 32.40
C GLN A 24 29.82 25.01 31.09
N ALA A 25 30.66 25.16 30.06
CA ALA A 25 30.49 24.44 28.80
C ALA A 25 30.66 22.93 28.99
N SER A 26 31.65 22.50 29.79
CA SER A 26 31.84 21.09 30.17
C SER A 26 30.65 20.54 30.93
N ASP A 27 30.10 21.30 31.88
CA ASP A 27 28.94 20.88 32.68
C ASP A 27 27.67 20.81 31.81
N ALA A 28 27.46 21.78 30.92
CA ALA A 28 26.35 21.79 29.98
C ALA A 28 26.42 20.59 29.02
N TYR A 29 27.59 20.31 28.45
CA TYR A 29 27.79 19.13 27.60
C TYR A 29 27.64 17.82 28.39
N GLY A 30 28.11 17.74 29.64
CA GLY A 30 27.93 16.57 30.50
C GLY A 30 26.47 16.31 30.90
N GLN A 31 25.59 17.29 30.71
CA GLN A 31 24.13 17.15 30.87
C GLN A 31 23.42 16.82 29.54
N SER A 32 24.14 16.81 28.41
CA SER A 32 23.57 16.40 27.13
C SER A 32 23.33 14.88 27.10
N PRO A 33 22.33 14.40 26.34
CA PRO A 33 22.08 12.97 26.22
C PRO A 33 23.27 12.25 25.57
N GLU A 34 23.80 11.19 26.20
CA GLU A 34 24.90 10.38 25.63
C GLU A 34 24.50 9.68 24.32
N TYR A 35 23.20 9.41 24.13
CA TYR A 35 22.61 8.78 22.94
C TYR A 35 21.26 9.44 22.63
N LEU A 36 21.22 10.27 21.57
CA LEU A 36 19.99 10.73 20.95
C LEU A 36 19.69 9.82 19.74
N GLU A 37 18.90 8.78 19.96
CA GLU A 37 18.32 8.01 18.85
C GLU A 37 17.16 8.83 18.28
N VAL A 38 17.48 9.76 17.37
CA VAL A 38 16.47 10.59 16.70
C VAL A 38 15.60 9.69 15.84
N CYS A 39 14.42 9.35 16.37
CA CYS A 39 13.39 8.62 15.66
C CYS A 39 12.61 9.63 14.81
N TYR A 40 12.65 9.46 13.49
CA TYR A 40 11.77 10.19 12.58
C TYR A 40 10.41 9.51 12.51
N ASP A 41 9.37 10.27 12.20
CA ASP A 41 8.03 9.72 12.01
C ASP A 41 7.96 8.99 10.66
N PHE A 42 8.23 7.69 10.70
CA PHE A 42 8.20 6.82 9.52
C PHE A 42 6.82 6.82 8.86
N ASP A 43 5.75 6.86 9.64
CA ASP A 43 4.38 6.82 9.12
C ASP A 43 4.05 8.12 8.39
N GLU A 44 4.47 9.26 8.92
CA GLU A 44 4.35 10.56 8.25
C GLU A 44 5.12 10.56 6.92
N VAL A 45 6.39 10.14 6.93
CA VAL A 45 7.21 10.04 5.72
C VAL A 45 6.54 9.11 4.70
N SER A 46 6.18 7.90 5.12
CA SER A 46 5.58 6.91 4.22
C SER A 46 4.24 7.39 3.65
N SER A 47 3.43 8.08 4.45
CA SER A 47 2.15 8.65 4.00
C SER A 47 2.38 9.74 2.95
N ARG A 48 3.31 10.68 3.21
CA ARG A 48 3.64 11.76 2.27
C ARG A 48 4.26 11.22 0.98
N LEU A 49 5.16 10.24 1.04
CA LEU A 49 5.72 9.59 -0.14
C LEU A 49 4.65 8.88 -0.97
N ARG A 50 3.67 8.25 -0.30
CA ARG A 50 2.54 7.61 -0.97
C ARG A 50 1.64 8.63 -1.66
N GLU A 51 1.42 9.80 -1.06
CA GLU A 51 0.68 10.89 -1.70
C GLU A 51 1.40 11.39 -2.96
N GLU A 52 2.71 11.66 -2.88
CA GLU A 52 3.50 12.09 -4.04
C GLU A 52 3.57 11.01 -5.13
N PHE A 53 3.70 9.74 -4.76
CA PHE A 53 3.59 8.62 -5.70
C PHE A 53 2.23 8.61 -6.42
N ASN A 54 1.13 8.70 -5.67
CA ASN A 54 -0.21 8.64 -6.25
C ASN A 54 -0.49 9.80 -7.20
N LYS A 55 0.01 10.99 -6.84
CA LYS A 55 -0.05 12.19 -7.66
C LYS A 55 0.73 12.01 -8.96
N GLU A 56 1.99 11.58 -8.90
CA GLU A 56 2.83 11.38 -10.08
C GLU A 56 2.32 10.22 -10.97
N TYR A 57 1.84 9.15 -10.35
CA TYR A 57 1.21 8.02 -11.04
C TYR A 57 0.00 8.48 -11.85
N LYS A 58 -0.90 9.26 -11.23
CA LYS A 58 -2.07 9.82 -11.91
C LYS A 58 -1.66 10.76 -13.04
N THR A 59 -0.71 11.65 -12.81
CA THR A 59 -0.18 12.55 -13.84
C THR A 59 0.40 11.78 -15.02
N SER A 60 1.09 10.67 -14.77
CA SER A 60 1.64 9.80 -15.82
C SER A 60 0.53 9.11 -16.64
N LEU A 61 -0.52 8.62 -15.98
CA LEU A 61 -1.69 8.04 -16.66
C LEU A 61 -2.40 9.07 -17.53
N ASP A 62 -2.65 10.27 -17.01
CA ASP A 62 -3.32 11.36 -17.75
C ASP A 62 -2.50 11.77 -18.99
N ALA A 63 -1.18 11.88 -18.84
CA ALA A 63 -0.27 12.18 -19.96
C ALA A 63 -0.34 11.11 -21.05
N PHE A 64 -0.43 9.83 -20.67
CA PHE A 64 -0.57 8.75 -21.63
C PHE A 64 -1.92 8.75 -22.34
N ILE A 65 -3.02 9.00 -21.62
CA ILE A 65 -4.36 9.13 -22.22
C ILE A 65 -4.36 10.20 -23.31
N LEU A 66 -3.72 11.35 -23.05
CA LEU A 66 -3.55 12.40 -24.06
C LEU A 66 -2.72 11.92 -25.27
N SER A 67 -1.72 11.06 -25.03
CA SER A 67 -0.88 10.46 -26.07
C SER A 67 -1.63 9.44 -26.95
N LEU A 68 -2.73 8.84 -26.47
CA LEU A 68 -3.52 7.87 -27.24
C LEU A 68 -4.06 8.46 -28.55
N ASN A 69 -4.27 9.77 -28.63
CA ASN A 69 -4.65 10.44 -29.88
C ASN A 69 -3.62 10.28 -31.00
N LYS A 70 -2.33 10.11 -30.65
CA LYS A 70 -1.25 9.88 -31.61
C LYS A 70 -1.23 8.42 -32.09
N ILE A 71 -1.65 7.49 -31.22
CA ILE A 71 -1.68 6.04 -31.50
C ILE A 71 -2.94 5.66 -32.28
N PHE A 72 -4.07 6.23 -31.87
CA PHE A 72 -5.41 6.05 -32.45
C PHE A 72 -5.92 7.41 -32.97
N PRO A 73 -5.53 7.80 -34.20
CA PRO A 73 -5.97 9.05 -34.81
C PRO A 73 -7.49 9.09 -34.99
N ALA A 74 -8.05 10.30 -34.96
CA ALA A 74 -9.48 10.52 -35.21
C ALA A 74 -9.83 10.56 -36.71
N ASP A 75 -8.88 10.97 -37.55
CA ASP A 75 -9.02 10.98 -39.01
C ASP A 75 -8.70 9.59 -39.60
N ILE A 76 -8.93 9.41 -40.91
CA ILE A 76 -8.62 8.17 -41.65
C ILE A 76 -7.08 8.02 -41.78
N ALA A 77 -6.44 7.73 -40.66
CA ALA A 77 -5.02 7.47 -40.53
C ALA A 77 -4.81 6.13 -39.82
N GLU A 78 -3.72 5.46 -40.18
CA GLU A 78 -3.40 4.13 -39.68
C GLU A 78 -3.05 4.17 -38.19
N VAL A 79 -3.31 3.07 -37.49
CA VAL A 79 -2.93 2.92 -36.08
C VAL A 79 -1.41 2.98 -35.97
N ASN A 80 -0.91 3.96 -35.22
CA ASN A 80 0.52 4.18 -35.02
C ASN A 80 1.01 3.35 -33.82
N VAL A 81 1.33 2.07 -34.07
CA VAL A 81 1.82 1.16 -33.02
C VAL A 81 3.18 1.65 -32.50
N PRO A 82 3.32 1.94 -31.20
CA PRO A 82 4.60 2.34 -30.63
C PRO A 82 5.65 1.22 -30.71
N LYS A 83 6.92 1.59 -30.92
CA LYS A 83 8.04 0.62 -31.05
C LYS A 83 8.24 -0.27 -29.82
N TYR A 84 7.83 0.21 -28.64
CA TYR A 84 7.95 -0.54 -27.39
C TYR A 84 6.87 -1.62 -27.24
N CYS A 85 5.83 -1.65 -28.08
CA CYS A 85 4.78 -2.66 -28.04
C CYS A 85 5.20 -3.93 -28.80
N ASN A 86 5.12 -5.09 -28.15
CA ASN A 86 5.43 -6.38 -28.77
C ASN A 86 4.19 -7.07 -29.35
N LEU A 87 4.03 -6.97 -30.67
CA LEU A 87 2.93 -7.58 -31.44
C LEU A 87 3.36 -8.79 -32.27
N LYS A 88 4.32 -9.61 -31.83
CA LYS A 88 4.73 -10.82 -32.58
C LYS A 88 3.52 -11.67 -32.99
N GLY A 89 3.33 -11.87 -34.30
CA GLY A 89 2.21 -12.63 -34.87
C GLY A 89 0.93 -11.83 -35.12
N TYR A 90 0.80 -10.64 -34.55
CA TYR A 90 -0.36 -9.75 -34.70
C TYR A 90 -0.04 -8.61 -35.67
N LYS A 91 -0.98 -8.29 -36.56
CA LYS A 91 -0.80 -7.24 -37.57
C LYS A 91 -2.10 -6.49 -37.74
N ILE A 92 -2.09 -5.22 -37.38
CA ILE A 92 -3.17 -4.29 -37.70
C ILE A 92 -3.05 -3.96 -39.19
N PRO A 93 -4.07 -4.27 -40.02
CA PRO A 93 -4.01 -3.97 -41.45
C PRO A 93 -4.10 -2.46 -41.68
N THR A 94 -3.58 -2.01 -42.82
CA THR A 94 -3.90 -0.68 -43.35
C THR A 94 -5.35 -0.64 -43.80
N VAL A 95 -5.97 0.54 -43.82
CA VAL A 95 -7.38 0.71 -44.25
C VAL A 95 -7.61 0.12 -45.64
N LYS A 96 -6.67 0.35 -46.57
CA LYS A 96 -6.72 -0.23 -47.93
C LYS A 96 -6.66 -1.76 -47.94
N LYS A 97 -5.90 -2.37 -47.03
CA LYS A 97 -5.81 -3.84 -46.92
C LYS A 97 -7.06 -4.41 -46.28
N PHE A 98 -7.60 -3.75 -45.25
CA PHE A 98 -8.86 -4.11 -44.62
C PHE A 98 -10.02 -4.05 -45.62
N GLN A 99 -10.09 -2.99 -46.43
CA GLN A 99 -11.07 -2.84 -47.50
C GLN A 99 -11.01 -4.01 -48.49
N LYS A 100 -9.82 -4.35 -48.98
CA LYS A 100 -9.62 -5.44 -49.95
C LYS A 100 -9.96 -6.81 -49.38
N ASN A 101 -9.58 -7.07 -48.14
CA ASN A 101 -9.83 -8.36 -47.49
C ASN A 101 -11.33 -8.65 -47.32
N ASN A 102 -12.16 -7.61 -47.18
CA ASN A 102 -13.58 -7.71 -46.85
C ASN A 102 -14.51 -7.26 -47.98
N ASN A 103 -13.98 -6.95 -49.17
CA ASN A 103 -14.75 -6.45 -50.33
C ASN A 103 -15.69 -5.27 -50.03
N LEU A 104 -15.27 -4.35 -49.15
CA LEU A 104 -16.08 -3.21 -48.72
C LEU A 104 -15.97 -2.02 -49.70
N ARG A 105 -17.02 -1.20 -49.79
CA ARG A 105 -16.90 0.13 -50.43
C ARG A 105 -15.97 0.99 -49.59
N ARG A 106 -15.38 2.02 -50.21
CA ARG A 106 -14.39 2.89 -49.56
C ARG A 106 -14.96 3.51 -48.28
N ASP A 107 -16.11 4.16 -48.38
CA ASP A 107 -16.72 4.87 -47.25
C ASP A 107 -17.11 3.91 -46.11
N ASP A 108 -17.59 2.72 -46.45
CA ASP A 108 -17.95 1.67 -45.47
C ASP A 108 -16.68 1.15 -44.75
N ALA A 109 -15.58 0.92 -45.48
CA ALA A 109 -14.33 0.47 -44.91
C ALA A 109 -13.69 1.52 -43.99
N ASP A 110 -13.73 2.79 -44.39
CA ASP A 110 -13.20 3.90 -43.61
C ASP A 110 -14.00 4.04 -42.28
N SER A 111 -15.33 3.98 -42.34
CA SER A 111 -16.21 4.06 -41.17
C SER A 111 -16.00 2.89 -40.19
N GLU A 112 -15.99 1.65 -40.69
CA GLU A 112 -15.82 0.45 -39.86
C GLU A 112 -14.43 0.39 -39.23
N TYR A 113 -13.39 0.74 -40.00
CA TYR A 113 -12.03 0.80 -39.48
C TYR A 113 -11.90 1.83 -38.35
N MET A 114 -12.45 3.03 -38.55
CA MET A 114 -12.49 4.08 -37.52
C MET A 114 -13.24 3.62 -36.29
N GLN A 115 -14.38 2.95 -36.45
CA GLN A 115 -15.20 2.48 -35.33
C GLN A 115 -14.46 1.44 -34.48
N LEU A 116 -13.85 0.43 -35.11
CA LEU A 116 -13.05 -0.59 -34.41
C LEU A 116 -11.87 0.02 -33.66
N THR A 117 -11.20 0.99 -34.29
CA THR A 117 -10.04 1.70 -33.71
C THR A 117 -10.46 2.58 -32.52
N LEU A 118 -11.60 3.26 -32.63
CA LEU A 118 -12.16 4.10 -31.57
C LEU A 118 -12.66 3.25 -30.39
N GLU A 119 -13.24 2.08 -30.65
CA GLU A 119 -13.61 1.11 -29.63
C GLU A 119 -12.37 0.61 -28.85
N ALA A 120 -11.29 0.25 -29.56
CA ALA A 120 -10.02 -0.13 -28.92
C ALA A 120 -9.45 1.00 -28.05
N LYS A 121 -9.48 2.24 -28.53
CA LYS A 121 -9.06 3.42 -27.75
C LYS A 121 -9.88 3.59 -26.47
N ARG A 122 -11.21 3.45 -26.55
CA ARG A 122 -12.11 3.52 -25.39
C ARG A 122 -11.80 2.39 -24.40
N SER A 123 -11.62 1.18 -24.90
CA SER A 123 -11.25 0.01 -24.08
C SER A 123 -9.94 0.24 -23.31
N VAL A 124 -8.91 0.82 -23.94
CA VAL A 124 -7.67 1.22 -23.25
C VAL A 124 -7.96 2.19 -22.11
N ILE A 125 -8.74 3.24 -22.35
CA ILE A 125 -9.09 4.25 -21.35
C ILE A 125 -9.89 3.62 -20.19
N ASP A 126 -10.89 2.81 -20.51
CA ASP A 126 -11.73 2.13 -19.52
C ASP A 126 -10.89 1.19 -18.65
N ARG A 127 -9.93 0.47 -19.22
CA ARG A 127 -9.02 -0.39 -18.48
C ARG A 127 -7.98 0.36 -17.65
N ILE A 128 -7.59 1.57 -18.05
CA ILE A 128 -6.73 2.44 -17.22
C ILE A 128 -7.49 2.89 -15.96
N TYR A 129 -8.76 3.30 -16.12
CA TYR A 129 -9.61 3.78 -15.02
C TYR A 129 -10.32 2.67 -14.24
N LYS A 130 -10.29 1.41 -14.71
CA LYS A 130 -10.72 0.26 -13.93
C LYS A 130 -9.94 0.28 -12.62
N LYS A 131 -10.68 0.26 -11.50
CA LYS A 131 -10.16 0.52 -10.16
C LYS A 131 -8.97 -0.41 -9.88
N ASP A 132 -7.80 0.18 -9.79
CA ASP A 132 -6.53 -0.54 -9.68
C ASP A 132 -6.19 -0.77 -8.21
N SER A 133 -5.83 -1.99 -7.85
CA SER A 133 -5.26 -2.34 -6.53
C SER A 133 -3.76 -1.98 -6.43
N THR A 134 -3.11 -1.66 -7.55
CA THR A 134 -1.67 -1.46 -7.69
C THR A 134 -1.15 -0.21 -6.98
N SER A 135 -1.91 0.89 -6.93
CA SER A 135 -1.50 2.10 -6.19
C SER A 135 -1.62 1.97 -4.67
N SER A 136 -2.34 0.95 -4.20
CA SER A 136 -2.61 0.73 -2.77
C SER A 136 -1.53 -0.11 -2.08
N SER A 137 -0.66 -0.77 -2.87
CA SER A 137 0.29 -1.81 -2.41
C SER A 137 1.76 -1.40 -2.53
N VAL A 138 2.05 -0.15 -2.92
CA VAL A 138 3.43 0.33 -3.00
C VAL A 138 3.94 0.68 -1.61
N GLU A 139 4.87 -0.15 -1.13
CA GLU A 139 5.66 0.10 0.08
C GLU A 139 6.99 0.78 -0.29
N PHE A 140 7.36 1.80 0.47
CA PHE A 140 8.64 2.49 0.30
C PHE A 140 9.62 1.95 1.33
N GLY A 141 10.72 1.36 0.86
CA GLY A 141 11.91 1.17 1.68
C GLY A 141 12.55 2.53 1.93
N VAL A 142 12.27 3.13 3.08
CA VAL A 142 12.84 4.44 3.44
C VAL A 142 14.28 4.24 3.89
N SER A 143 15.21 4.92 3.23
CA SER A 143 16.62 4.89 3.60
C SER A 143 16.85 5.72 4.87
N ARG A 144 17.79 5.30 5.72
CA ARG A 144 18.28 6.18 6.79
C ARG A 144 18.95 7.39 6.13
N PRO A 145 18.65 8.62 6.55
CA PRO A 145 19.16 9.81 5.87
C PRO A 145 20.68 9.88 6.02
N GLU A 146 21.35 10.39 4.99
CA GLU A 146 22.81 10.58 5.01
C GLU A 146 23.23 11.72 5.95
N TYR A 147 22.35 12.71 6.13
CA TYR A 147 22.57 13.86 7.01
C TYR A 147 22.05 13.62 8.42
N ASP A 148 22.95 13.76 9.41
CA ASP A 148 22.66 13.70 10.84
C ASP A 148 22.94 15.07 11.50
N PRO A 149 21.91 15.88 11.80
CA PRO A 149 22.05 17.17 12.46
C PRO A 149 22.74 17.13 13.84
N VAL A 150 22.68 16.02 14.58
CA VAL A 150 23.35 15.87 15.88
C VAL A 150 24.86 15.70 15.65
N ARG A 151 25.22 14.93 14.62
CA ARG A 151 26.62 14.71 14.24
C ARG A 151 27.29 15.99 13.73
N GLU A 152 26.58 16.81 12.96
CA GLU A 152 27.11 18.10 12.47
C GLU A 152 27.42 19.06 13.62
N LYS A 153 26.48 19.24 14.57
CA LYS A 153 26.70 20.09 15.74
C LYS A 153 27.85 19.59 16.62
N THR A 154 27.94 18.27 16.79
CA THR A 154 29.06 17.64 17.52
C THR A 154 30.39 17.91 16.82
N HIS A 155 30.44 17.77 15.50
CA HIS A 155 31.65 18.07 14.71
C HIS A 155 32.09 19.52 14.88
N TYR A 156 31.15 20.46 14.81
CA TYR A 156 31.44 21.89 14.99
C TYR A 156 32.01 22.20 16.38
N LEU A 157 31.45 21.61 17.45
CA LEU A 157 31.98 21.76 18.81
C LEU A 157 33.39 21.18 18.93
N VAL A 158 33.64 20.00 18.34
CA VAL A 158 34.97 19.37 18.31
C VAL A 158 35.99 20.25 17.58
N GLU A 159 35.61 20.84 16.46
CA GLU A 159 36.45 21.76 15.69
C GLU A 159 36.83 23.01 16.51
N LEU A 160 35.83 23.66 17.13
CA LEU A 160 36.06 24.82 18.02
C LEU A 160 37.01 24.49 19.19
N LEU A 161 36.82 23.33 19.83
CA LEU A 161 37.67 22.89 20.93
C LEU A 161 39.09 22.56 20.47
N THR A 162 39.22 21.95 19.30
CA THR A 162 40.50 21.59 18.70
C THR A 162 41.30 22.85 18.38
N ASP A 163 40.69 23.82 17.70
CA ASP A 163 41.34 25.09 17.34
C ASP A 163 41.76 25.88 18.59
N PHE A 164 40.90 25.95 19.61
CA PHE A 164 41.22 26.61 20.87
C PHE A 164 42.38 25.90 21.59
N SER A 165 42.37 24.57 21.62
CA SER A 165 43.43 23.77 22.25
C SER A 165 44.76 23.89 21.51
N MET A 166 44.75 23.87 20.17
CA MET A 166 45.95 24.06 19.35
C MET A 166 46.56 25.43 19.59
N LEU A 167 45.73 26.49 19.55
CA LEU A 167 46.21 27.83 19.86
C LEU A 167 46.84 27.91 21.26
N LYS A 168 46.23 27.28 22.26
CA LYS A 168 46.77 27.28 23.62
C LYS A 168 48.05 26.48 23.77
N ALA A 169 48.21 25.39 23.03
CA ALA A 169 49.45 24.65 22.98
C ALA A 169 50.58 25.49 22.37
N ASP A 170 50.31 26.15 21.24
CA ASP A 170 51.28 27.02 20.55
C ASP A 170 51.69 28.21 21.43
N GLU A 171 50.73 28.86 22.10
CA GLU A 171 51.01 29.97 23.03
C GLU A 171 51.78 29.51 24.27
N LEU A 172 51.50 28.29 24.77
CA LEU A 172 52.23 27.71 25.89
C LEU A 172 53.68 27.40 25.52
N GLU A 173 53.90 26.79 24.35
CA GLU A 173 55.24 26.49 23.82
C GLU A 173 56.04 27.78 23.62
N ALA A 174 55.43 28.79 22.99
CA ALA A 174 56.04 30.10 22.83
C ALA A 174 56.37 30.75 24.19
N MET A 175 55.45 30.70 25.15
CA MET A 175 55.68 31.24 26.51
C MET A 175 56.88 30.56 27.20
N LEU A 176 57.06 29.26 27.00
CA LEU A 176 58.16 28.47 27.56
C LEU A 176 59.48 28.62 26.79
N GLY A 177 59.45 28.90 25.48
CA GLY A 177 60.61 29.06 24.62
C GLY A 177 61.00 30.52 24.38
N GLY A 178 62.11 31.00 24.97
CA GLY A 178 62.76 32.25 24.53
C GLY A 178 63.52 33.04 25.60
N GLU A 179 64.30 34.02 25.14
CA GLU A 179 65.09 34.96 25.96
C GLU A 179 64.20 35.93 26.78
N SER A 180 64.77 36.55 27.82
CA SER A 180 64.05 37.28 28.88
C SER A 180 63.22 38.47 28.42
N ASP A 181 63.63 39.12 27.34
CA ASP A 181 63.17 40.48 27.01
C ASP A 181 61.75 40.52 26.43
N THR A 182 61.24 39.38 25.96
CA THR A 182 59.90 39.20 25.38
C THR A 182 59.00 38.30 26.24
N ARG A 183 59.47 37.91 27.44
CA ARG A 183 58.77 36.95 28.32
C ARG A 183 57.40 37.47 28.79
N MET A 184 57.30 38.75 29.15
CA MET A 184 56.04 39.33 29.63
C MET A 184 55.00 39.45 28.52
N GLU A 185 55.41 39.83 27.30
CA GLU A 185 54.51 39.89 26.13
C GLU A 185 53.93 38.51 25.80
N ARG A 186 54.74 37.45 25.90
CA ARG A 186 54.27 36.06 25.70
C ARG A 186 53.32 35.59 26.80
N ILE A 187 53.55 35.97 28.06
CA ILE A 187 52.63 35.70 29.17
C ILE A 187 51.29 36.43 28.95
N GLU A 188 51.32 37.70 28.52
CA GLU A 188 50.11 38.46 28.21
C GLU A 188 49.34 37.89 27.00
N ALA A 189 50.05 37.40 25.98
CA ALA A 189 49.46 36.70 24.84
C ALA A 189 48.77 35.40 25.26
N PHE A 190 49.41 34.59 26.12
CA PHE A 190 48.82 33.37 26.65
C PHE A 190 47.56 33.65 27.50
N PHE A 191 47.57 34.72 28.30
CA PHE A 191 46.41 35.17 29.10
C PHE A 191 45.55 36.22 28.39
N ASN A 192 45.32 36.07 27.08
CA ASN A 192 44.48 36.99 26.30
C ASN A 192 42.99 36.86 26.64
N PHE A 193 42.61 37.45 27.77
CA PHE A 193 41.27 37.41 28.34
C PHE A 193 40.16 37.77 27.34
N LYS A 194 40.33 38.85 26.55
CA LYS A 194 39.25 39.35 25.69
C LYS A 194 38.94 38.37 24.56
N ARG A 195 39.97 37.84 23.90
CA ARG A 195 39.83 36.86 22.82
C ARG A 195 39.30 35.55 23.38
N ASP A 196 39.92 35.05 24.43
CA ASP A 196 39.62 33.70 24.93
C ASP A 196 38.25 33.64 25.60
N LEU A 197 37.81 34.71 26.28
CA LEU A 197 36.45 34.79 26.80
C LEU A 197 35.40 34.80 25.69
N ALA A 198 35.66 35.50 24.58
CA ALA A 198 34.76 35.50 23.44
C ALA A 198 34.63 34.08 22.85
N TRP A 199 35.76 33.38 22.72
CA TRP A 199 35.77 32.01 22.22
C TRP A 199 35.09 31.02 23.18
N ALA A 200 35.40 31.11 24.48
CA ALA A 200 34.78 30.29 25.51
C ALA A 200 33.25 30.47 25.55
N LYS A 201 32.75 31.69 25.30
CA LYS A 201 31.30 31.94 25.18
C LYS A 201 30.67 31.29 23.95
N VAL A 202 31.38 31.23 22.82
CA VAL A 202 30.90 30.49 21.63
C VAL A 202 30.85 29.00 21.91
N ILE A 203 31.89 28.45 22.56
CA ILE A 203 31.93 27.05 22.99
C ILE A 203 30.79 26.72 23.96
N LEU A 204 30.57 27.57 24.97
CA LEU A 204 29.44 27.44 25.91
C LEU A 204 28.10 27.46 25.17
N GLY A 205 27.89 28.41 24.27
CA GLY A 205 26.66 28.47 23.47
C GLY A 205 26.41 27.19 22.68
N CYS A 206 27.45 26.61 22.07
CA CYS A 206 27.35 25.32 21.38
C CYS A 206 27.01 24.18 22.33
N ALA A 207 27.62 24.15 23.52
CA ALA A 207 27.34 23.12 24.53
C ALA A 207 25.92 23.25 25.11
N ASP A 208 25.44 24.47 25.35
CA ASP A 208 24.07 24.75 25.78
C ASP A 208 23.06 24.30 24.72
N GLU A 209 23.32 24.58 23.44
CA GLU A 209 22.49 24.09 22.34
C GLU A 209 22.42 22.56 22.25
N MET A 210 23.50 21.86 22.64
CA MET A 210 23.55 20.40 22.69
C MET A 210 22.83 19.84 23.92
N ARG A 211 22.86 20.55 25.05
CA ARG A 211 22.09 20.22 26.26
C ARG A 211 20.59 20.38 26.02
N ASP A 212 20.21 21.48 25.38
CA ASP A 212 18.81 21.88 25.19
C ASP A 212 18.27 21.38 23.83
N LEU A 213 18.81 20.28 23.30
CA LEU A 213 18.30 19.65 22.08
C LEU A 213 16.86 19.20 22.30
N ASP A 214 15.97 19.81 21.54
CA ASP A 214 14.56 19.44 21.51
C ASP A 214 14.38 18.23 20.58
N GLU A 215 14.10 17.08 21.18
CA GLU A 215 13.83 15.82 20.49
C GLU A 215 12.70 15.93 19.47
N GLU A 216 11.66 16.71 19.75
CA GLU A 216 10.50 16.90 18.86
C GLU A 216 10.89 17.73 17.63
N LEU A 217 11.66 18.81 17.83
CA LEU A 217 12.19 19.61 16.72
C LEU A 217 13.18 18.82 15.86
N LEU A 218 14.05 18.00 16.49
CA LEU A 218 14.97 17.14 15.78
C LEU A 218 14.22 16.07 14.98
N ALA A 219 13.24 15.38 15.59
CA ALA A 219 12.42 14.38 14.91
C ALA A 219 11.70 14.98 13.69
N ARG A 220 11.10 16.17 13.82
CA ARG A 220 10.49 16.88 12.69
C ARG A 220 11.47 17.23 11.58
N LYS A 221 12.65 17.75 11.94
CA LYS A 221 13.69 18.07 10.95
C LYS A 221 14.15 16.80 10.22
N TYR A 222 14.35 15.72 10.96
CA TYR A 222 14.74 14.41 10.43
C TYR A 222 13.66 13.83 9.50
N THR A 223 12.39 13.88 9.89
CA THR A 223 11.24 13.51 9.04
C THR A 223 11.27 14.25 7.70
N GLU A 224 11.51 15.57 7.71
CA GLU A 224 11.53 16.36 6.48
C GLU A 224 12.69 15.95 5.55
N ILE A 225 13.90 15.83 6.08
CA ILE A 225 15.08 15.40 5.31
C ILE A 225 14.84 14.03 4.67
N VAL A 226 14.33 13.08 5.45
CA VAL A 226 14.05 11.73 4.96
C VAL A 226 13.01 11.76 3.85
N PHE A 227 11.95 12.56 4.00
CA PHE A 227 10.95 12.72 2.95
C PHE A 227 11.57 13.31 1.67
N GLU A 228 12.33 14.41 1.78
CA GLU A 228 12.94 15.09 0.64
C GLU A 228 13.92 14.18 -0.13
N GLU A 229 14.76 13.44 0.58
CA GLU A 229 15.73 12.51 -0.04
C GLU A 229 15.04 11.35 -0.78
N ASN A 230 13.90 10.87 -0.29
CA ASN A 230 13.19 9.72 -0.88
C ASN A 230 12.13 10.12 -1.93
N CYS A 231 11.70 11.38 -1.98
CA CYS A 231 10.65 11.87 -2.88
C CYS A 231 10.97 11.65 -4.39
N PRO A 232 12.19 11.93 -4.90
CA PRO A 232 12.53 11.67 -6.30
C PRO A 232 12.43 10.18 -6.69
N ASN A 233 12.76 9.29 -5.76
CA ASN A 233 12.67 7.84 -5.98
C ASN A 233 11.21 7.39 -6.08
N ALA A 234 10.35 7.91 -5.20
CA ALA A 234 8.91 7.66 -5.25
C ALA A 234 8.29 8.12 -6.58
N GLN A 235 8.65 9.31 -7.05
CA GLN A 235 8.20 9.82 -8.36
C GLN A 235 8.70 8.98 -9.53
N THR A 236 9.96 8.56 -9.50
CA THR A 236 10.55 7.69 -10.54
C THR A 236 9.86 6.33 -10.58
N LEU A 237 9.59 5.73 -9.41
CA LEU A 237 8.85 4.49 -9.30
C LEU A 237 7.43 4.64 -9.85
N ALA A 238 6.73 5.73 -9.51
CA ALA A 238 5.38 6.02 -10.01
C ALA A 238 5.32 6.04 -11.54
N LYS A 239 6.29 6.70 -12.20
CA LYS A 239 6.42 6.72 -13.66
C LYS A 239 6.63 5.32 -14.22
N SER A 240 7.56 4.54 -13.65
CA SER A 240 7.86 3.19 -14.12
C SER A 240 6.64 2.27 -14.03
N VAL A 241 5.93 2.28 -12.89
CA VAL A 241 4.73 1.47 -12.67
C VAL A 241 3.63 1.87 -13.64
N ALA A 242 3.40 3.18 -13.84
CA ALA A 242 2.46 3.67 -14.84
C ALA A 242 2.85 3.20 -16.24
N GLU A 243 4.10 3.36 -16.65
CA GLU A 243 4.59 2.98 -17.97
C GLU A 243 4.39 1.49 -18.26
N GLU A 244 4.72 0.60 -17.30
CA GLU A 244 4.51 -0.83 -17.43
C GLU A 244 3.03 -1.19 -17.56
N LYS A 245 2.17 -0.61 -16.71
CA LYS A 245 0.72 -0.83 -16.78
C LYS A 245 0.17 -0.40 -18.14
N MET A 246 0.50 0.80 -18.57
CA MET A 246 0.00 1.40 -19.81
C MET A 246 0.47 0.60 -21.03
N LYS A 247 1.74 0.17 -21.04
CA LYS A 247 2.29 -0.71 -22.07
C LYS A 247 1.52 -2.04 -22.13
N SER A 248 1.30 -2.69 -20.99
CA SER A 248 0.60 -3.98 -20.92
C SER A 248 -0.85 -3.87 -21.45
N ILE A 249 -1.60 -2.86 -20.99
CA ILE A 249 -2.96 -2.61 -21.48
C ILE A 249 -2.96 -2.35 -22.98
N LEU A 250 -2.11 -1.43 -23.46
CA LEU A 250 -2.06 -1.09 -24.87
C LEU A 250 -1.70 -2.29 -25.75
N GLU A 251 -0.69 -3.09 -25.38
CA GLU A 251 -0.32 -4.29 -26.13
C GLU A 251 -1.47 -5.29 -26.23
N SER A 252 -2.18 -5.53 -25.12
CA SER A 252 -3.31 -6.45 -25.11
C SER A 252 -4.46 -5.96 -25.99
N GLU A 253 -4.82 -4.66 -25.93
CA GLU A 253 -5.87 -4.09 -26.75
C GLU A 253 -5.51 -4.05 -28.25
N LEU A 254 -4.24 -3.78 -28.59
CA LEU A 254 -3.77 -3.85 -29.98
C LEU A 254 -3.84 -5.28 -30.55
N LYS A 255 -3.63 -6.32 -29.72
CA LYS A 255 -3.83 -7.73 -30.13
C LYS A 255 -5.30 -8.04 -30.35
N VAL A 256 -6.19 -7.61 -29.44
CA VAL A 256 -7.65 -7.76 -29.60
C VAL A 256 -8.12 -7.06 -30.87
N LEU A 257 -7.65 -5.84 -31.13
CA LEU A 257 -7.96 -5.10 -32.36
C LEU A 257 -7.47 -5.83 -33.61
N SER A 258 -6.25 -6.39 -33.58
CA SER A 258 -5.72 -7.20 -34.70
C SER A 258 -6.61 -8.43 -34.97
N GLU A 259 -7.09 -9.12 -33.93
CA GLU A 259 -8.00 -10.25 -34.10
C GLU A 259 -9.37 -9.80 -34.63
N LYS A 260 -9.94 -8.71 -34.11
CA LYS A 260 -11.18 -8.11 -34.63
C LYS A 260 -11.09 -7.83 -36.12
N PHE A 261 -9.96 -7.29 -36.60
CA PHE A 261 -9.73 -7.09 -38.02
C PHE A 261 -9.58 -8.39 -38.83
N ARG A 262 -9.03 -9.46 -38.22
CA ARG A 262 -8.85 -10.77 -38.88
C ARG A 262 -10.16 -11.54 -39.01
N THR A 263 -11.02 -11.46 -38.00
CA THR A 263 -12.30 -12.18 -37.93
C THR A 263 -13.48 -11.30 -38.32
N TYR A 264 -13.22 -10.08 -38.82
CA TYR A 264 -14.27 -9.17 -39.25
C TYR A 264 -15.12 -9.85 -40.33
N GLU A 265 -16.43 -9.87 -40.12
CA GLU A 265 -17.39 -10.36 -41.10
C GLU A 265 -18.41 -9.25 -41.34
N ALA A 266 -18.53 -8.81 -42.60
CA ALA A 266 -19.44 -7.73 -42.94
C ALA A 266 -20.89 -8.15 -42.63
N ALA A 267 -21.68 -7.26 -42.03
CA ALA A 267 -23.09 -7.54 -41.69
C ALA A 267 -23.93 -8.01 -42.91
N GLY A 268 -23.57 -7.57 -44.11
CA GLY A 268 -24.16 -8.04 -45.37
C GLY A 268 -23.87 -9.51 -45.68
N GLU A 269 -22.67 -10.03 -45.37
CA GLU A 269 -22.35 -11.45 -45.51
C GLU A 269 -23.05 -12.32 -44.47
N ILE A 270 -23.15 -11.85 -43.23
CA ILE A 270 -23.88 -12.55 -42.15
C ILE A 270 -25.36 -12.67 -42.53
N ALA A 271 -25.97 -11.59 -43.02
CA ALA A 271 -27.35 -11.59 -43.51
C ALA A 271 -27.53 -12.49 -44.75
N SER A 272 -26.57 -12.49 -45.67
CA SER A 272 -26.60 -13.32 -46.88
C SER A 272 -26.44 -14.81 -46.58
N ARG A 273 -25.53 -15.20 -45.68
CA ARG A 273 -25.38 -16.58 -45.20
C ARG A 273 -26.60 -17.03 -44.41
N SER A 274 -27.16 -16.16 -43.56
CA SER A 274 -28.40 -16.44 -42.83
C SER A 274 -29.57 -16.65 -43.80
N LEU A 275 -29.68 -15.82 -44.85
CA LEU A 275 -30.68 -15.96 -45.91
C LEU A 275 -30.45 -17.21 -46.76
N GLU A 276 -29.20 -17.56 -47.08
CA GLU A 276 -28.85 -18.81 -47.76
C GLU A 276 -29.16 -20.04 -46.92
N GLU A 277 -28.89 -20.02 -45.62
CA GLU A 277 -29.27 -21.09 -44.71
C GLU A 277 -30.80 -21.23 -44.62
N VAL A 278 -31.51 -20.11 -44.55
CA VAL A 278 -32.98 -20.07 -44.58
C VAL A 278 -33.50 -20.60 -45.92
N ALA A 279 -32.87 -20.25 -47.05
CA ALA A 279 -33.24 -20.72 -48.39
C ALA A 279 -32.90 -22.21 -48.60
N LYS A 280 -31.79 -22.71 -48.05
CA LYS A 280 -31.39 -24.13 -48.01
C LYS A 280 -32.34 -24.94 -47.11
N LYS A 281 -32.78 -24.36 -45.98
CA LYS A 281 -33.85 -24.92 -45.12
C LYS A 281 -35.22 -24.89 -45.82
N ALA A 282 -35.50 -23.88 -46.66
CA ALA A 282 -36.75 -23.78 -47.42
C ALA A 282 -36.81 -24.77 -48.60
N THR A 283 -35.70 -25.04 -49.27
CA THR A 283 -35.60 -26.06 -50.34
C THR A 283 -35.64 -27.49 -49.80
N LYS A 284 -35.09 -27.75 -48.60
CA LYS A 284 -35.30 -29.02 -47.87
C LYS A 284 -36.74 -29.23 -47.38
N ARG A 285 -37.55 -28.16 -47.25
CA ARG A 285 -38.95 -28.19 -46.79
C ARG A 285 -39.98 -28.41 -47.91
N ARG A 286 -39.58 -28.77 -49.14
CA ARG A 286 -40.52 -29.13 -50.22
C ARG A 286 -41.08 -30.56 -50.14
N GLY A 287 -40.75 -31.29 -49.08
CA GLY A 287 -41.40 -32.56 -48.75
C GLY A 287 -41.66 -32.63 -47.25
N SER A 288 -42.90 -32.95 -46.90
CA SER A 288 -43.44 -33.26 -45.57
C SER A 288 -44.04 -32.11 -44.75
N ASN A 289 -45.23 -32.45 -44.22
CA ASN A 289 -46.23 -31.61 -43.58
C ASN A 289 -45.78 -31.06 -42.22
N LYS A 290 -46.25 -29.85 -41.90
CA LYS A 290 -46.36 -29.33 -40.52
C LYS A 290 -47.24 -30.30 -39.68
N PRO A 291 -46.93 -30.50 -38.38
CA PRO A 291 -47.33 -29.49 -37.41
C PRO A 291 -46.33 -29.15 -36.29
N LYS A 292 -46.54 -27.92 -35.80
CA LYS A 292 -46.25 -27.30 -34.49
C LYS A 292 -44.80 -27.19 -34.01
N LEU A 293 -44.35 -25.92 -34.01
CA LEU A 293 -43.27 -25.40 -33.20
C LEU A 293 -43.45 -25.79 -31.72
N THR A 294 -42.44 -26.42 -31.15
CA THR A 294 -42.08 -26.20 -29.75
C THR A 294 -40.79 -25.41 -29.80
N ILE A 295 -40.88 -24.16 -29.35
CA ILE A 295 -39.71 -23.29 -29.18
C ILE A 295 -38.84 -24.00 -28.15
N GLU A 296 -37.69 -24.51 -28.58
CA GLU A 296 -36.56 -24.77 -27.68
C GLU A 296 -36.27 -23.45 -26.98
N LYS A 297 -36.72 -23.33 -25.73
CA LYS A 297 -36.07 -22.45 -24.78
C LYS A 297 -34.64 -22.97 -24.69
N GLY A 298 -33.70 -22.21 -25.23
CA GLY A 298 -32.36 -22.24 -24.67
C GLY A 298 -32.52 -21.79 -23.23
N ASP A 299 -32.47 -22.74 -22.30
CA ASP A 299 -32.44 -22.45 -20.88
C ASP A 299 -31.06 -21.89 -20.54
N SER A 300 -30.84 -20.61 -20.88
CA SER A 300 -30.10 -19.73 -19.99
C SER A 300 -31.01 -19.41 -18.80
N GLN A 301 -31.29 -20.44 -18.00
CA GLN A 301 -31.93 -20.26 -16.71
C GLN A 301 -30.94 -19.44 -15.85
N PRO A 302 -31.35 -18.28 -15.30
CA PRO A 302 -30.57 -17.67 -14.23
C PRO A 302 -30.50 -18.71 -13.12
N VAL A 303 -29.29 -19.07 -12.68
CA VAL A 303 -29.09 -19.94 -11.53
C VAL A 303 -29.85 -19.30 -10.37
N GLU A 304 -30.96 -19.91 -9.95
CA GLU A 304 -31.72 -19.46 -8.79
C GLU A 304 -30.86 -19.75 -7.56
N ILE A 305 -30.24 -18.70 -7.02
CA ILE A 305 -29.46 -18.78 -5.79
C ILE A 305 -30.43 -19.06 -4.64
N GLY A 306 -30.33 -20.25 -4.06
CA GLY A 306 -31.22 -20.74 -3.01
C GLY A 306 -30.98 -20.10 -1.64
N LEU A 307 -29.74 -19.68 -1.36
CA LEU A 307 -29.32 -19.18 -0.05
C LEU A 307 -29.67 -17.69 0.18
N LYS A 308 -30.12 -17.36 1.39
CA LYS A 308 -30.43 -16.02 1.88
C LYS A 308 -29.86 -15.80 3.29
N ALA A 309 -29.70 -14.54 3.67
CA ALA A 309 -29.34 -14.20 5.04
C ALA A 309 -30.43 -14.68 6.03
N GLY A 310 -30.02 -15.34 7.10
CA GLY A 310 -30.89 -16.01 8.07
C GLY A 310 -31.16 -17.49 7.78
N ASP A 311 -30.72 -18.01 6.62
CA ASP A 311 -30.68 -19.46 6.39
C ASP A 311 -29.56 -20.09 7.22
N ALA A 312 -29.65 -21.39 7.44
CA ALA A 312 -28.66 -22.15 8.19
C ALA A 312 -27.90 -23.10 7.25
N VAL A 313 -26.60 -23.26 7.50
CA VAL A 313 -25.71 -24.19 6.79
C VAL A 313 -24.96 -25.06 7.80
N ILE A 314 -24.62 -26.28 7.41
CA ILE A 314 -23.80 -27.18 8.23
C ILE A 314 -22.34 -26.98 7.84
N LEU A 315 -21.48 -26.71 8.82
CA LEU A 315 -20.03 -26.74 8.67
C LEU A 315 -19.50 -27.99 9.38
N ASP A 316 -18.79 -28.83 8.64
CA ASP A 316 -18.18 -30.04 9.17
C ASP A 316 -16.88 -29.73 9.95
N SER A 317 -16.70 -30.43 11.05
CA SER A 317 -15.52 -30.32 11.91
C SER A 317 -14.24 -30.86 11.27
N GLU A 318 -14.34 -31.66 10.20
CA GLU A 318 -13.20 -32.15 9.44
C GLU A 318 -12.56 -31.05 8.58
N THR A 319 -13.36 -30.27 7.87
CA THR A 319 -12.92 -29.14 7.03
C THR A 319 -12.64 -27.89 7.85
N PHE A 320 -13.37 -27.71 8.96
CA PHE A 320 -13.25 -26.57 9.87
C PHE A 320 -12.85 -27.02 11.28
N PRO A 321 -11.58 -27.44 11.50
CA PRO A 321 -11.14 -28.15 12.71
C PRO A 321 -11.20 -27.36 14.02
N TRP A 322 -11.50 -26.05 13.97
CA TRP A 322 -11.77 -25.26 15.16
C TRP A 322 -13.21 -25.42 15.68
N LEU A 323 -14.11 -25.98 14.88
CA LEU A 323 -15.43 -26.41 15.31
C LEU A 323 -15.27 -27.80 15.93
N LYS A 324 -15.56 -27.93 17.24
CA LYS A 324 -15.35 -29.19 17.99
C LYS A 324 -16.19 -30.34 17.43
N GLU A 325 -17.33 -30.02 16.84
CA GLU A 325 -18.31 -30.93 16.26
C GLU A 325 -18.96 -30.22 15.06
N ASP A 326 -19.54 -31.00 14.14
CA ASP A 326 -20.29 -30.47 13.00
C ASP A 326 -21.39 -29.53 13.50
N SER A 327 -21.39 -28.31 12.98
CA SER A 327 -22.15 -27.20 13.54
C SER A 327 -23.10 -26.61 12.52
N ILE A 328 -24.37 -26.46 12.91
CA ILE A 328 -25.35 -25.67 12.17
C ILE A 328 -25.11 -24.20 12.50
N VAL A 329 -24.77 -23.42 11.48
CA VAL A 329 -24.41 -22.01 11.61
C VAL A 329 -25.24 -21.12 10.69
N ASP A 330 -25.39 -19.86 11.09
CA ASP A 330 -26.22 -18.91 10.37
C ASP A 330 -25.47 -18.25 9.20
N VAL A 331 -26.20 -18.02 8.11
CA VAL A 331 -25.79 -17.18 7.00
C VAL A 331 -26.08 -15.72 7.37
N LEU A 332 -25.04 -14.92 7.55
CA LEU A 332 -25.15 -13.53 7.99
C LEU A 332 -25.47 -12.57 6.84
N HIS A 333 -24.94 -12.86 5.64
CA HIS A 333 -25.10 -12.04 4.45
C HIS A 333 -24.81 -12.85 3.18
N VAL A 334 -25.43 -12.48 2.06
CA VAL A 334 -25.13 -13.05 0.74
C VAL A 334 -24.90 -11.90 -0.23
N GLU A 335 -23.72 -11.88 -0.86
CA GLU A 335 -23.34 -10.88 -1.86
C GLU A 335 -23.25 -11.51 -3.25
N ARG A 336 -23.61 -10.74 -4.28
CA ARG A 336 -23.64 -11.21 -5.67
C ARG A 336 -22.94 -10.21 -6.57
N SER A 337 -22.07 -10.72 -7.44
CA SER A 337 -21.44 -9.94 -8.50
C SER A 337 -22.14 -10.16 -9.84
N GLY A 338 -22.00 -9.20 -10.75
CA GLY A 338 -22.56 -9.26 -12.10
C GLY A 338 -21.92 -10.33 -12.99
N ASP A 339 -20.78 -10.90 -12.57
CA ASP A 339 -20.07 -11.99 -13.25
C ASP A 339 -20.56 -13.40 -12.86
N GLY A 340 -21.52 -13.51 -11.94
CA GLY A 340 -22.04 -14.78 -11.44
C GLY A 340 -21.38 -15.29 -10.15
N THR A 341 -20.40 -14.57 -9.60
CA THR A 341 -19.81 -14.90 -8.28
C THR A 341 -20.81 -14.64 -7.16
N VAL A 342 -21.00 -15.63 -6.30
CA VAL A 342 -21.90 -15.57 -5.13
C VAL A 342 -21.11 -15.87 -3.87
N VAL A 343 -21.12 -14.92 -2.95
CA VAL A 343 -20.35 -15.00 -1.70
C VAL A 343 -21.30 -15.10 -0.51
N ALA A 344 -21.18 -16.15 0.28
CA ALA A 344 -21.92 -16.30 1.54
C ALA A 344 -21.04 -15.91 2.73
N VAL A 345 -21.53 -15.01 3.57
CA VAL A 345 -20.93 -14.71 4.88
C VAL A 345 -21.55 -15.63 5.92
N ILE A 346 -20.74 -16.40 6.62
CA ILE A 346 -21.19 -17.44 7.54
C ILE A 346 -20.64 -17.18 8.94
N ASP A 347 -21.47 -17.36 9.97
CA ASP A 347 -21.06 -17.22 11.36
C ASP A 347 -20.25 -18.45 11.82
N ALA A 348 -18.93 -18.37 11.74
CA ALA A 348 -18.02 -19.45 12.10
C ALA A 348 -17.38 -19.25 13.49
N ARG A 349 -17.95 -18.39 14.33
CA ARG A 349 -17.43 -18.07 15.67
C ARG A 349 -17.63 -19.25 16.62
N THR A 350 -16.56 -19.62 17.32
CA THR A 350 -16.64 -20.55 18.46
C THR A 350 -17.29 -19.89 19.68
N GLU A 351 -17.75 -20.70 20.62
CA GLU A 351 -18.28 -20.18 21.89
C GLU A 351 -17.21 -19.42 22.70
N GLU A 352 -15.95 -19.82 22.57
CA GLU A 352 -14.81 -19.10 23.14
C GLU A 352 -14.63 -17.72 22.48
N ALA A 353 -14.73 -17.62 21.15
CA ALA A 353 -14.66 -16.35 20.43
C ALA A 353 -15.80 -15.41 20.81
N LYS A 354 -17.04 -15.93 20.92
CA LYS A 354 -18.21 -15.16 21.38
C LYS A 354 -18.03 -14.62 22.80
N LYS A 355 -17.42 -15.40 23.71
CA LYS A 355 -17.11 -14.93 25.07
C LYS A 355 -16.12 -13.78 25.09
N VAL A 356 -15.14 -13.76 24.19
CA VAL A 356 -14.20 -12.63 24.07
C VAL A 356 -14.89 -11.41 23.47
N GLU A 357 -15.72 -11.61 22.44
CA GLU A 357 -16.52 -10.54 21.82
C GLU A 357 -17.43 -9.85 22.84
N HIS A 358 -18.06 -10.59 23.75
CA HIS A 358 -18.90 -10.03 24.81
C HIS A 358 -18.14 -9.21 25.86
N LYS A 359 -16.81 -9.28 25.93
CA LYS A 359 -15.98 -8.44 26.80
C LYS A 359 -15.58 -7.11 26.16
N MET A 360 -15.86 -6.94 24.87
CA MET A 360 -15.56 -5.71 24.14
C MET A 360 -16.36 -4.52 24.68
N THR A 361 -15.71 -3.35 24.71
CA THR A 361 -16.36 -2.09 25.05
C THR A 361 -17.58 -1.85 24.15
N GLY A 362 -18.74 -1.57 24.72
CA GLY A 362 -20.03 -1.42 24.02
C GLY A 362 -20.83 -2.71 23.84
N TYR A 363 -20.36 -3.84 24.34
CA TYR A 363 -21.18 -5.06 24.49
C TYR A 363 -21.77 -5.22 25.90
N GLU A 364 -21.67 -4.19 26.76
CA GLU A 364 -22.08 -4.30 28.17
C GLU A 364 -23.61 -4.47 28.34
N ASN A 365 -24.39 -3.97 27.37
CA ASN A 365 -25.85 -4.12 27.34
C ASN A 365 -26.39 -4.08 25.90
N ASP A 366 -27.67 -4.45 25.74
CA ASP A 366 -28.33 -4.54 24.43
C ASP A 366 -28.40 -3.19 23.68
N GLU A 367 -28.45 -2.07 24.39
CA GLU A 367 -28.52 -0.73 23.78
C GLU A 367 -27.20 -0.39 23.10
N LYS A 368 -26.09 -0.49 23.81
CA LYS A 368 -24.75 -0.25 23.24
C LYS A 368 -24.37 -1.28 22.19
N LYS A 369 -24.82 -2.54 22.35
CA LYS A 369 -24.60 -3.60 21.36
C LYS A 369 -25.22 -3.24 20.00
N ARG A 370 -26.38 -2.57 20.00
CA ARG A 370 -27.04 -2.11 18.76
C ARG A 370 -26.20 -1.09 17.97
N ASP A 371 -25.30 -0.35 18.63
CA ASP A 371 -24.42 0.60 17.95
C ASP A 371 -23.21 -0.08 17.29
N ILE A 372 -22.78 -1.25 17.79
CA ILE A 372 -21.59 -1.96 17.28
C ILE A 372 -21.94 -3.00 16.23
N LEU A 373 -23.06 -3.71 16.37
CA LEU A 373 -23.47 -4.75 15.41
C LEU A 373 -23.50 -4.25 13.96
N PRO A 374 -24.02 -3.04 13.63
CA PRO A 374 -23.95 -2.49 12.28
C PRO A 374 -22.52 -2.35 11.76
N ILE A 375 -21.57 -1.91 12.60
CA ILE A 375 -20.17 -1.73 12.22
C ILE A 375 -19.54 -3.08 11.84
N ILE A 376 -19.80 -4.12 12.63
CA ILE A 376 -19.31 -5.48 12.32
C ILE A 376 -19.95 -5.98 11.03
N LYS A 377 -21.27 -5.82 10.89
CA LYS A 377 -22.02 -6.25 9.70
C LYS A 377 -21.56 -5.53 8.43
N ASP A 378 -21.27 -4.23 8.51
CA ASP A 378 -20.75 -3.44 7.40
C ASP A 378 -19.38 -3.96 6.95
N LYS A 379 -18.49 -4.31 7.90
CA LYS A 379 -17.19 -4.92 7.58
C LYS A 379 -17.34 -6.29 6.92
N LEU A 380 -18.21 -7.14 7.43
CA LEU A 380 -18.51 -8.44 6.80
C LEU A 380 -19.13 -8.29 5.40
N THR A 381 -20.00 -7.30 5.22
CA THR A 381 -20.60 -6.99 3.92
C THR A 381 -19.54 -6.47 2.94
N MET A 382 -18.62 -5.61 3.40
CA MET A 382 -17.50 -5.14 2.60
C MET A 382 -16.58 -6.30 2.21
N ALA A 383 -16.29 -7.22 3.13
CA ALA A 383 -15.54 -8.45 2.85
C ALA A 383 -16.14 -9.23 1.68
N ALA A 384 -17.44 -9.50 1.78
CA ALA A 384 -18.18 -10.24 0.75
C ALA A 384 -18.18 -9.50 -0.59
N LYS A 385 -18.34 -8.16 -0.58
CA LYS A 385 -18.27 -7.33 -1.79
C LYS A 385 -16.90 -7.37 -2.45
N CYS A 386 -15.83 -7.28 -1.66
CA CYS A 386 -14.48 -7.40 -2.18
C CYS A 386 -14.27 -8.77 -2.83
N VAL A 387 -14.65 -9.86 -2.15
CA VAL A 387 -14.53 -11.22 -2.69
C VAL A 387 -15.37 -11.38 -3.96
N ALA A 388 -16.59 -10.85 -3.98
CA ALA A 388 -17.50 -10.98 -5.11
C ALA A 388 -17.01 -10.20 -6.34
N THR A 389 -16.37 -9.04 -6.15
CA THR A 389 -16.03 -8.12 -7.24
C THR A 389 -14.56 -8.17 -7.67
N SER A 390 -13.69 -8.84 -6.90
CA SER A 390 -12.27 -8.94 -7.21
C SER A 390 -11.95 -10.13 -8.11
N GLU A 391 -11.09 -9.92 -9.12
CA GLU A 391 -10.64 -11.00 -10.01
C GLU A 391 -9.86 -12.10 -9.27
N ASP A 392 -9.13 -11.75 -8.20
CA ASP A 392 -8.42 -12.70 -7.32
C ASP A 392 -9.28 -13.20 -6.15
N LYS A 393 -10.56 -12.77 -6.11
CA LYS A 393 -11.51 -13.06 -5.03
C LYS A 393 -10.94 -12.69 -3.66
N SER A 394 -10.19 -11.59 -3.56
CA SER A 394 -9.59 -11.13 -2.30
C SER A 394 -10.61 -10.51 -1.34
N VAL A 395 -10.28 -10.56 -0.05
CA VAL A 395 -11.11 -10.00 1.02
C VAL A 395 -10.95 -8.47 1.16
N GLY A 396 -10.13 -7.84 0.30
CA GLY A 396 -9.89 -6.39 0.32
C GLY A 396 -9.03 -5.91 1.49
N LEU A 397 -8.24 -6.80 2.11
CA LEU A 397 -7.35 -6.49 3.23
C LEU A 397 -5.90 -6.92 2.94
N PRO A 398 -4.90 -6.10 3.33
CA PRO A 398 -3.49 -6.33 2.98
C PRO A 398 -2.80 -7.42 3.82
N ILE A 399 -3.38 -7.89 4.94
CA ILE A 399 -2.67 -8.77 5.88
C ILE A 399 -3.55 -9.96 6.29
N GLY A 400 -3.08 -11.17 6.00
CA GLY A 400 -3.47 -12.38 6.72
C GLY A 400 -2.59 -12.54 7.96
N LEU A 401 -3.16 -12.84 9.13
CA LEU A 401 -2.41 -13.29 10.30
C LEU A 401 -1.53 -14.47 9.88
N SER A 402 -0.25 -14.48 10.28
CA SER A 402 0.61 -15.63 9.99
C SER A 402 0.15 -16.80 10.87
N ASN A 403 -0.61 -17.69 10.25
CA ASN A 403 -1.29 -18.77 10.92
C ASN A 403 -0.31 -19.91 11.19
N ARG A 404 0.19 -19.99 12.43
CA ARG A 404 1.08 -21.07 12.88
C ARG A 404 0.32 -22.35 13.25
N LEU A 405 -0.98 -22.25 13.53
CA LEU A 405 -1.89 -23.36 13.83
C LEU A 405 -2.56 -23.92 12.57
N LYS A 406 -1.77 -24.29 11.56
CA LYS A 406 -2.33 -24.82 10.30
C LYS A 406 -3.19 -26.08 10.49
N GLU A 407 -3.00 -26.81 11.58
CA GLU A 407 -3.80 -27.99 11.93
C GLU A 407 -5.20 -27.62 12.45
N LEU A 408 -5.34 -26.51 13.20
CA LEU A 408 -6.62 -26.06 13.79
C LEU A 408 -7.31 -24.99 12.96
N TYR A 409 -6.56 -24.19 12.23
CA TYR A 409 -7.04 -23.18 11.30
C TYR A 409 -6.24 -23.35 10.01
N PRO A 410 -6.66 -24.20 9.05
CA PRO A 410 -5.90 -24.43 7.83
C PRO A 410 -5.97 -23.25 6.84
N PHE A 411 -6.91 -22.31 7.05
CA PHE A 411 -7.16 -21.19 6.15
C PHE A 411 -6.45 -19.90 6.58
N ILE A 412 -6.27 -18.99 5.63
CA ILE A 412 -5.73 -17.64 5.89
C ILE A 412 -6.76 -16.83 6.67
N ILE A 413 -6.32 -16.20 7.76
CA ILE A 413 -7.18 -15.36 8.60
C ILE A 413 -6.87 -13.90 8.32
N TYR A 414 -7.85 -13.15 7.84
CA TYR A 414 -7.78 -11.71 7.59
C TYR A 414 -8.35 -10.93 8.76
N ALA A 415 -7.90 -9.69 8.94
CA ALA A 415 -8.33 -8.85 10.04
C ALA A 415 -8.52 -7.38 9.62
N TRP A 416 -9.70 -6.82 9.90
CA TRP A 416 -9.90 -5.36 9.86
C TRP A 416 -9.34 -4.75 11.14
N LYS A 417 -8.29 -3.94 11.04
CA LYS A 417 -7.62 -3.29 12.18
C LYS A 417 -7.57 -1.78 11.97
N GLU A 418 -8.55 -1.04 12.49
CA GLU A 418 -8.41 0.42 12.58
C GLU A 418 -7.37 0.77 13.66
N GLN A 419 -6.59 1.83 13.45
CA GLN A 419 -5.49 2.23 14.36
C GLN A 419 -5.97 3.06 15.57
N THR A 420 -7.27 3.33 15.71
CA THR A 420 -7.82 4.13 16.81
C THR A 420 -7.78 3.37 18.15
N HIS A 421 -7.66 4.11 19.26
CA HIS A 421 -7.50 3.55 20.61
C HIS A 421 -8.62 2.57 21.02
N ASN A 422 -9.81 2.68 20.43
CA ASN A 422 -10.98 1.83 20.68
C ASN A 422 -11.51 1.12 19.41
N ALA A 423 -10.65 0.96 18.40
CA ALA A 423 -11.01 0.36 17.13
C ALA A 423 -11.66 -1.02 17.28
N LYS A 424 -12.79 -1.21 16.57
CA LYS A 424 -13.45 -2.50 16.44
C LYS A 424 -12.73 -3.34 15.39
N ARG A 425 -12.26 -4.51 15.80
CA ARG A 425 -11.53 -5.45 14.96
C ARG A 425 -12.43 -6.61 14.59
N VAL A 426 -12.36 -7.03 13.34
CA VAL A 426 -13.18 -8.12 12.78
C VAL A 426 -12.25 -9.08 12.08
N TYR A 427 -12.33 -10.36 12.44
CA TYR A 427 -11.50 -11.43 11.94
C TYR A 427 -12.35 -12.34 11.06
N VAL A 428 -11.87 -12.61 9.85
CA VAL A 428 -12.55 -13.45 8.88
C VAL A 428 -11.58 -14.40 8.18
N SER A 429 -12.10 -15.47 7.60
CA SER A 429 -11.35 -16.29 6.64
C SER A 429 -12.12 -16.40 5.33
N LYS A 430 -11.40 -16.66 4.24
CA LYS A 430 -11.98 -16.89 2.92
C LYS A 430 -11.76 -18.32 2.50
N VAL A 431 -12.81 -18.98 2.02
CA VAL A 431 -12.73 -20.33 1.47
C VAL A 431 -13.46 -20.36 0.13
N SER A 432 -12.78 -20.87 -0.90
CA SER A 432 -13.40 -21.18 -2.19
C SER A 432 -14.16 -22.49 -2.05
N VAL A 433 -15.42 -22.52 -2.48
CA VAL A 433 -16.23 -23.74 -2.46
C VAL A 433 -15.66 -24.77 -3.44
N GLU A 434 -15.01 -24.33 -4.52
CA GLU A 434 -14.35 -25.21 -5.49
C GLU A 434 -13.20 -26.01 -4.86
N ASP A 435 -12.45 -25.38 -3.95
CA ASP A 435 -11.26 -25.95 -3.29
C ASP A 435 -11.58 -26.91 -2.14
N MET A 436 -12.86 -27.05 -1.77
CA MET A 436 -13.30 -28.00 -0.74
C MET A 436 -13.24 -29.45 -1.27
N PRO A 437 -13.07 -30.46 -0.40
CA PRO A 437 -13.13 -31.87 -0.81
C PRO A 437 -14.47 -32.22 -1.47
N ASP A 438 -14.47 -32.98 -2.56
CA ASP A 438 -15.69 -33.38 -3.28
C ASP A 438 -16.60 -34.30 -2.45
N GLU A 439 -16.04 -35.00 -1.47
CA GLU A 439 -16.77 -35.86 -0.54
C GLU A 439 -17.51 -35.06 0.54
N ASN A 440 -17.20 -33.76 0.72
CA ASN A 440 -17.79 -32.90 1.73
C ASN A 440 -19.27 -32.56 1.40
N GLU A 441 -20.18 -32.88 2.33
CA GLU A 441 -21.61 -32.57 2.20
C GLU A 441 -21.89 -31.06 2.20
N THR A 442 -21.13 -30.27 2.99
CA THR A 442 -21.18 -28.80 2.99
C THR A 442 -20.89 -28.21 1.61
N LYS A 443 -19.90 -28.75 0.89
CA LYS A 443 -19.59 -28.32 -0.48
C LYS A 443 -20.80 -28.51 -1.39
N LYS A 444 -21.43 -29.69 -1.35
CA LYS A 444 -22.60 -30.01 -2.19
C LYS A 444 -23.76 -29.08 -1.89
N SER A 445 -24.11 -28.87 -0.62
CA SER A 445 -25.19 -27.96 -0.23
C SER A 445 -24.94 -26.52 -0.67
N LEU A 446 -23.71 -26.03 -0.59
CA LEU A 446 -23.35 -24.68 -1.03
C LEU A 446 -23.40 -24.54 -2.55
N GLN A 447 -22.91 -25.53 -3.29
CA GLN A 447 -22.98 -25.54 -4.76
C GLN A 447 -24.43 -25.62 -5.27
N GLU A 448 -25.27 -26.45 -4.64
CA GLU A 448 -26.71 -26.51 -4.93
C GLU A 448 -27.40 -25.17 -4.68
N ALA A 449 -26.97 -24.44 -3.65
CA ALA A 449 -27.45 -23.10 -3.36
C ALA A 449 -26.85 -22.01 -4.27
N GLY A 450 -25.93 -22.36 -5.16
CA GLY A 450 -25.27 -21.45 -6.11
C GLY A 450 -24.15 -20.60 -5.50
N VAL A 451 -23.61 -20.98 -4.32
CA VAL A 451 -22.51 -20.27 -3.65
C VAL A 451 -21.17 -20.71 -4.23
N THR A 452 -20.32 -19.74 -4.59
CA THR A 452 -18.98 -19.98 -5.15
C THR A 452 -17.88 -19.73 -4.13
N GLU A 453 -18.09 -18.80 -3.20
CA GLU A 453 -17.10 -18.40 -2.19
C GLU A 453 -17.76 -18.21 -0.81
N MET A 454 -16.97 -18.41 0.24
CA MET A 454 -17.40 -18.18 1.62
C MET A 454 -16.48 -17.19 2.32
N VAL A 455 -17.09 -16.32 3.12
CA VAL A 455 -16.42 -15.50 4.14
C VAL A 455 -16.86 -16.00 5.51
N LEU A 456 -15.94 -16.63 6.23
CA LEU A 456 -16.15 -17.18 7.56
C LEU A 456 -15.88 -16.09 8.60
N PHE A 457 -16.89 -15.68 9.36
CA PHE A 457 -16.70 -14.75 10.47
C PHE A 457 -16.17 -15.50 11.69
N LEU A 458 -14.92 -15.20 12.10
CA LEU A 458 -14.23 -15.92 13.17
C LEU A 458 -14.36 -15.23 14.53
N GLY A 459 -14.55 -13.91 14.55
CA GLY A 459 -14.80 -13.15 15.78
C GLY A 459 -14.53 -11.66 15.66
N ALA A 460 -15.03 -10.90 16.63
CA ALA A 460 -14.77 -9.47 16.74
C ALA A 460 -14.32 -9.09 18.17
N CYS A 461 -13.48 -8.05 18.28
CA CYS A 461 -13.02 -7.54 19.58
C CYS A 461 -12.62 -6.06 19.49
N ASP A 462 -12.35 -5.43 20.63
CA ASP A 462 -11.62 -4.17 20.69
C ASP A 462 -10.11 -4.42 20.83
N LYS A 463 -9.33 -3.34 20.93
CA LYS A 463 -7.88 -3.42 21.08
C LYS A 463 -7.45 -4.15 22.36
N GLN A 464 -8.21 -3.99 23.46
CA GLN A 464 -7.88 -4.58 24.76
C GLN A 464 -8.09 -6.10 24.80
N ASN A 465 -9.13 -6.58 24.13
CA ASN A 465 -9.48 -8.00 24.08
C ASN A 465 -8.84 -8.74 22.90
N GLN A 466 -8.02 -8.06 22.09
CA GLN A 466 -7.39 -8.65 20.91
C GLN A 466 -6.55 -9.87 21.25
N GLU A 467 -5.69 -9.76 22.25
CA GLU A 467 -4.77 -10.84 22.61
C GLU A 467 -5.55 -12.13 22.94
N SER A 468 -6.65 -11.99 23.69
CA SER A 468 -7.52 -13.12 24.04
C SER A 468 -8.22 -13.73 22.82
N LEU A 469 -8.64 -12.91 21.84
CA LEU A 469 -9.28 -13.43 20.63
C LEU A 469 -8.26 -14.08 19.69
N VAL A 470 -7.12 -13.42 19.47
CA VAL A 470 -6.08 -13.88 18.54
C VAL A 470 -5.40 -15.14 19.06
N ALA A 471 -5.25 -15.31 20.37
CA ALA A 471 -4.74 -16.55 20.97
C ALA A 471 -5.61 -17.79 20.66
N LEU A 472 -6.87 -17.62 20.26
CA LEU A 472 -7.67 -18.74 19.76
C LEU A 472 -7.18 -19.24 18.39
N PHE A 473 -6.52 -18.37 17.62
CA PHE A 473 -6.11 -18.60 16.24
C PHE A 473 -4.61 -18.88 16.07
N ILE A 474 -3.77 -18.57 17.08
CA ILE A 474 -2.31 -18.73 17.02
C ILE A 474 -1.76 -19.43 18.27
N ASP A 475 -0.81 -20.35 18.09
CA ASP A 475 -0.12 -21.07 19.18
C ASP A 475 1.15 -20.33 19.61
N GLY A 476 0.98 -19.21 20.32
CA GLY A 476 2.09 -18.34 20.70
C GLY A 476 1.85 -17.51 21.95
N ASP A 477 2.94 -17.24 22.67
CA ASP A 477 3.02 -16.36 23.85
C ASP A 477 2.45 -14.97 23.52
N SER A 478 1.88 -14.28 24.52
CA SER A 478 1.15 -13.00 24.40
C SER A 478 1.84 -11.92 23.55
N ARG A 479 3.18 -11.97 23.51
CA ARG A 479 4.03 -11.05 22.72
C ARG A 479 3.89 -11.21 21.20
N ASP A 480 3.65 -12.42 20.69
CA ASP A 480 3.43 -12.63 19.26
C ASP A 480 2.00 -12.19 18.87
N ALA A 481 1.01 -12.36 19.76
CA ALA A 481 -0.34 -11.80 19.59
C ALA A 481 -0.35 -10.25 19.57
N ALA A 482 0.49 -9.62 20.40
CA ALA A 482 0.66 -8.17 20.47
C ALA A 482 1.26 -7.57 19.18
N LYS A 483 2.16 -8.29 18.48
CA LYS A 483 2.71 -7.87 17.18
C LYS A 483 1.63 -7.75 16.10
N TYR A 484 0.59 -8.59 16.18
CA TYR A 484 -0.57 -8.44 15.30
C TYR A 484 -1.50 -7.29 15.73
N GLY A 485 -1.25 -6.65 16.86
CA GLY A 485 -2.00 -5.52 17.40
C GLY A 485 -1.41 -4.15 17.09
N ALA A 486 -0.11 -4.08 16.78
CA ALA A 486 0.49 -2.95 16.11
C ALA A 486 0.01 -2.96 14.65
N GLY A 487 -0.57 -1.85 14.19
CA GLY A 487 -0.83 -1.68 12.76
C GLY A 487 0.52 -1.69 12.06
N ALA A 488 0.69 -2.57 11.08
CA ALA A 488 1.69 -2.39 10.04
C ALA A 488 1.11 -1.46 8.98
#